data_AF-A0A3M1YLR5-F1
#
_entry.id   AF-A0A3M1YLR5-F1
#
_cell.length_a   1.000
_cell.length_b   1.000
_cell.length_c   1.000
_cell.angle_alpha   90.00
_cell.angle_beta   90.00
_cell.angle_gamma   90.00
#
_symmetry.space_group_name_H-M   'P 1'
#
loop_
_entity.id
_entity.type
_entity.pdbx_description
1 polymer ?
#
loop_
_entity_poly.entity_id
_entity_poly.type
_entity_poly.pdbx_seq_one_letter_code
_entity_poly.pdbx_strand_id
1 'polypeptide(L)'
;MTDIAPDQDLTAVDVDGAIDYLKQRFPDAVREDDREGYSGVIVDKDKLVDVATAIRDDLGFDYLSSATAVDYLGISDHMEMVYHAYRISGGGALVFKAQTDREKAELPSLVPVWKGADFQEREAYDLFGIRFEGHPNLRRILLWEGFDGYPMRKDWKEAYYEQDHKPFDSRWPAGWVHRAEERTPYGKNVRYPDNLDLSRLVDVSEEDVYQSLGLGVDVQQLDSDDIATERLLVNMGPHHPSTHGVFRMVVTLNGETIEKLEPVMGYLHRNHEKIGERNTFLHNMPFTDRLDYISSMGNNFGYALAVEQLLARGARYDAPTYRAEVIRVLMAELTRIVNHLWAIGFWLNDLGAFFTPVLYFIEERERILDFFEAVAGSRMMCNYMRFGGVAKDLPERLHSVANLVNDKVRDYNTMQYLTELITERIPRTIEELEEYLT
;
A
#
# COMPACT_ATOMS: atom_id res chain seq x y z
N MET A 1 -4.85 -36.84 7.11
CA MET A 1 -4.11 -37.74 6.20
C MET A 1 -5.07 -38.27 5.16
N THR A 2 -5.36 -37.44 4.18
CA THR A 2 -6.02 -37.81 2.94
C THR A 2 -4.91 -37.94 1.91
N ASP A 3 -4.64 -39.17 1.45
CA ASP A 3 -3.73 -39.43 0.33
C ASP A 3 -4.25 -38.66 -0.90
N ILE A 4 -3.43 -37.74 -1.40
CA ILE A 4 -3.76 -36.94 -2.59
C ILE A 4 -3.64 -37.88 -3.80
N ALA A 5 -4.75 -38.14 -4.48
CA ALA A 5 -4.79 -39.03 -5.64
C ALA A 5 -4.06 -38.39 -6.85
N PRO A 6 -3.37 -39.18 -7.69
CA PRO A 6 -2.51 -38.66 -8.77
C PRO A 6 -3.22 -37.93 -9.92
N ASP A 7 -4.57 -37.87 -9.92
CA ASP A 7 -5.40 -37.17 -10.93
C ASP A 7 -6.21 -36.00 -10.33
N GLN A 8 -5.89 -35.56 -9.11
CA GLN A 8 -6.61 -34.45 -8.48
C GLN A 8 -6.13 -33.11 -9.06
N ASP A 9 -7.07 -32.27 -9.50
CA ASP A 9 -6.78 -30.89 -9.90
C ASP A 9 -6.31 -30.10 -8.67
N LEU A 10 -5.00 -29.88 -8.58
CA LEU A 10 -4.33 -29.16 -7.51
C LEU A 10 -4.63 -27.65 -7.51
N THR A 11 -5.20 -27.12 -8.58
CA THR A 11 -5.61 -25.71 -8.62
C THR A 11 -6.96 -25.46 -7.92
N ALA A 12 -7.72 -26.53 -7.69
CA ALA A 12 -9.04 -26.48 -7.05
C ALA A 12 -9.00 -26.80 -5.55
N VAL A 13 -7.85 -27.22 -4.98
CA VAL A 13 -7.76 -27.49 -3.54
C VAL A 13 -7.85 -26.19 -2.73
N ASP A 14 -8.40 -26.28 -1.53
CA ASP A 14 -8.39 -25.17 -0.58
C ASP A 14 -6.97 -24.91 -0.03
N VAL A 15 -6.84 -23.88 0.81
CA VAL A 15 -5.53 -23.47 1.36
C VAL A 15 -4.94 -24.58 2.23
N ASP A 16 -5.75 -25.27 3.02
CA ASP A 16 -5.28 -26.37 3.88
C ASP A 16 -4.78 -27.55 3.03
N GLY A 17 -5.50 -27.92 1.97
CA GLY A 17 -5.05 -28.94 1.01
C GLY A 17 -3.77 -28.53 0.27
N ALA A 18 -3.59 -27.25 -0.03
CA ALA A 18 -2.36 -26.72 -0.61
C ALA A 18 -1.18 -26.84 0.37
N ILE A 19 -1.39 -26.53 1.66
CA ILE A 19 -0.36 -26.70 2.71
C ILE A 19 0.04 -28.17 2.86
N ASP A 20 -0.93 -29.08 2.88
CA ASP A 20 -0.68 -30.51 2.97
C ASP A 20 0.13 -31.02 1.76
N TYR A 21 -0.20 -30.55 0.56
CA TYR A 21 0.57 -30.86 -0.65
C TYR A 21 2.02 -30.40 -0.55
N LEU A 22 2.25 -29.15 -0.11
CA LEU A 22 3.61 -28.61 0.02
C LEU A 22 4.45 -29.37 1.04
N LYS A 23 3.85 -29.78 2.17
CA LYS A 23 4.52 -30.60 3.18
C LYS A 23 4.87 -31.99 2.64
N GLN A 24 4.02 -32.59 1.82
CA GLN A 24 4.30 -33.89 1.21
C GLN A 24 5.39 -33.80 0.14
N ARG A 25 5.38 -32.73 -0.67
CA ARG A 25 6.36 -32.51 -1.74
C ARG A 25 7.72 -32.06 -1.22
N PHE A 26 7.75 -31.30 -0.13
CA PHE A 26 8.96 -30.69 0.45
C PHE A 26 9.04 -30.95 1.97
N PRO A 27 9.16 -32.22 2.41
CA PRO A 27 9.01 -32.60 3.82
C PRO A 27 10.06 -31.98 4.74
N ASP A 28 11.28 -31.75 4.24
CA ASP A 28 12.39 -31.19 5.03
C ASP A 28 12.48 -29.66 4.95
N ALA A 29 11.70 -29.03 4.06
CA ALA A 29 11.80 -27.60 3.78
C ALA A 29 10.53 -26.80 4.09
N VAL A 30 9.38 -27.44 4.25
CA VAL A 30 8.11 -26.77 4.55
C VAL A 30 7.57 -27.28 5.87
N ARG A 31 7.38 -26.35 6.82
CA ARG A 31 6.74 -26.62 8.11
C ARG A 31 5.57 -25.68 8.32
N GLU A 32 4.56 -26.12 9.06
CA GLU A 32 3.51 -25.21 9.52
C GLU A 32 4.08 -24.17 10.48
N ASP A 33 3.49 -22.98 10.44
CA ASP A 33 3.77 -21.94 11.42
C ASP A 33 2.93 -22.17 12.69
N ASP A 34 3.56 -22.77 13.69
CA ASP A 34 2.97 -23.14 14.98
C ASP A 34 2.95 -22.01 16.01
N ARG A 35 3.43 -20.80 15.64
CA ARG A 35 3.42 -19.63 16.51
C ARG A 35 1.99 -19.17 16.77
N GLU A 36 1.70 -18.80 18.02
CA GLU A 36 0.35 -18.40 18.43
C GLU A 36 -0.16 -17.21 17.58
N GLY A 37 -1.28 -17.44 16.89
CA GLY A 37 -1.93 -16.43 16.06
C GLY A 37 -1.38 -16.26 14.65
N TYR A 38 -0.36 -17.03 14.26
CA TYR A 38 0.12 -17.11 12.90
C TYR A 38 -0.62 -18.19 12.11
N SER A 39 -0.62 -18.06 10.79
CA SER A 39 -1.16 -19.05 9.85
C SER A 39 -0.21 -19.26 8.66
N GLY A 40 -0.40 -20.35 7.94
CA GLY A 40 0.41 -20.69 6.77
C GLY A 40 1.66 -21.49 7.11
N VAL A 41 2.67 -21.40 6.26
CA VAL A 41 3.89 -22.22 6.35
C VAL A 41 5.17 -21.40 6.43
N ILE A 42 6.16 -21.94 7.11
CA ILE A 42 7.54 -21.45 7.09
C ILE A 42 8.34 -22.36 6.17
N VAL A 43 9.04 -21.75 5.23
CA VAL A 43 9.80 -22.37 4.17
C VAL A 43 11.29 -22.14 4.42
N ASP A 44 12.08 -23.20 4.31
CA ASP A 44 13.53 -23.11 4.32
C ASP A 44 14.02 -22.22 3.18
N LYS A 45 14.86 -21.23 3.50
CA LYS A 45 15.36 -20.25 2.53
C LYS A 45 16.08 -20.91 1.35
N ASP A 46 16.75 -22.04 1.56
CA ASP A 46 17.52 -22.73 0.51
C ASP A 46 16.60 -23.41 -0.52
N LYS A 47 15.32 -23.57 -0.18
CA LYS A 47 14.26 -24.16 -1.02
C LYS A 47 13.13 -23.19 -1.36
N LEU A 48 13.28 -21.91 -1.00
CA LEU A 48 12.24 -20.91 -1.16
C LEU A 48 11.78 -20.77 -2.62
N VAL A 49 12.71 -20.73 -3.58
CA VAL A 49 12.38 -20.60 -5.02
C VAL A 49 11.67 -21.84 -5.56
N ASP A 50 12.14 -23.04 -5.17
CA ASP A 50 11.53 -24.32 -5.58
C ASP A 50 10.08 -24.43 -5.09
N VAL A 51 9.87 -24.09 -3.81
CA VAL A 51 8.54 -24.11 -3.17
C VAL A 51 7.63 -23.05 -3.76
N ALA A 52 8.12 -21.82 -3.94
CA ALA A 52 7.38 -20.74 -4.59
C ALA A 52 6.96 -21.10 -6.03
N THR A 53 7.83 -21.76 -6.78
CA THR A 53 7.53 -22.24 -8.13
C THR A 53 6.41 -23.28 -8.10
N ALA A 54 6.45 -24.23 -7.17
CA ALA A 54 5.36 -25.20 -6.99
C ALA A 54 4.03 -24.52 -6.56
N ILE A 55 4.09 -23.50 -5.71
CA ILE A 55 2.92 -22.70 -5.32
C ILE A 55 2.25 -22.05 -6.55
N ARG A 56 3.05 -21.49 -7.47
CA ARG A 56 2.55 -20.87 -8.70
C ARG A 56 2.08 -21.92 -9.72
N ASP A 57 2.94 -22.87 -10.04
CA ASP A 57 2.79 -23.75 -11.22
C ASP A 57 1.93 -24.98 -10.92
N ASP A 58 2.07 -25.60 -9.74
CA ASP A 58 1.32 -26.80 -9.38
C ASP A 58 -0.03 -26.44 -8.72
N LEU A 59 -0.04 -25.44 -7.84
CA LEU A 59 -1.21 -25.07 -7.03
C LEU A 59 -2.02 -23.89 -7.60
N GLY A 60 -1.51 -23.22 -8.63
CA GLY A 60 -2.21 -22.14 -9.35
C GLY A 60 -2.29 -20.80 -8.63
N PHE A 61 -1.44 -20.54 -7.62
CA PHE A 61 -1.37 -19.22 -6.96
C PHE A 61 -0.54 -18.25 -7.83
N ASP A 62 -1.17 -17.76 -8.89
CA ASP A 62 -0.59 -16.94 -9.95
C ASP A 62 -0.44 -15.46 -9.60
N TYR A 63 -1.02 -15.00 -8.49
CA TYR A 63 -0.97 -13.60 -8.05
C TYR A 63 -0.34 -13.44 -6.66
N LEU A 64 0.89 -12.94 -6.61
CA LEU A 64 1.52 -12.48 -5.36
C LEU A 64 1.02 -11.07 -5.03
N SER A 65 0.15 -10.97 -4.02
CA SER A 65 -0.46 -9.69 -3.63
C SER A 65 0.47 -8.86 -2.75
N SER A 66 1.20 -9.49 -1.83
CA SER A 66 2.05 -8.82 -0.86
C SER A 66 3.24 -9.67 -0.45
N ALA A 67 4.40 -9.05 -0.32
CA ALA A 67 5.62 -9.55 0.30
C ALA A 67 6.12 -8.45 1.25
N THR A 68 6.29 -8.77 2.53
CA THR A 68 6.69 -7.78 3.54
C THR A 68 7.63 -8.40 4.56
N ALA A 69 8.47 -7.57 5.18
CA ALA A 69 9.45 -8.01 6.16
C ALA A 69 8.99 -7.74 7.59
N VAL A 70 9.42 -8.59 8.51
CA VAL A 70 9.21 -8.46 9.95
C VAL A 70 10.55 -8.61 10.67
N ASP A 71 10.90 -7.62 11.50
CA ASP A 71 12.05 -7.68 12.41
C ASP A 71 11.57 -8.12 13.80
N TYR A 72 11.98 -9.32 14.23
CA TYR A 72 11.60 -9.93 15.50
C TYR A 72 12.52 -9.57 16.66
N LEU A 73 13.37 -8.55 16.53
CA LEU A 73 14.24 -8.10 17.62
C LEU A 73 13.47 -7.96 18.95
N GLY A 74 14.01 -8.57 20.00
CA GLY A 74 13.39 -8.64 21.33
C GLY A 74 12.54 -9.90 21.57
N ILE A 75 12.23 -10.66 20.51
CA ILE A 75 11.59 -11.99 20.58
C ILE A 75 12.59 -13.05 20.11
N SER A 76 13.32 -12.80 19.02
CA SER A 76 14.31 -13.71 18.45
C SER A 76 15.27 -12.98 17.50
N ASP A 77 16.44 -13.58 17.24
CA ASP A 77 17.50 -12.99 16.39
C ASP A 77 17.35 -13.34 14.89
N HIS A 78 16.13 -13.27 14.36
CA HIS A 78 15.88 -13.46 12.93
C HIS A 78 14.95 -12.37 12.37
N MET A 79 15.03 -12.19 11.06
CA MET A 79 14.02 -11.47 10.28
C MET A 79 13.24 -12.46 9.43
N GLU A 80 12.02 -12.09 9.05
CA GLU A 80 11.13 -12.92 8.27
C GLU A 80 10.55 -12.14 7.11
N MET A 81 10.53 -12.74 5.92
CA MET A 81 9.68 -12.30 4.82
C MET A 81 8.38 -13.07 4.85
N VAL A 82 7.26 -12.36 4.74
CA VAL A 82 5.89 -12.90 4.71
C VAL A 82 5.28 -12.63 3.34
N TYR A 83 4.91 -13.70 2.64
CA TYR A 83 4.35 -13.66 1.30
C TYR A 83 2.87 -14.09 1.31
N HIS A 84 2.02 -13.33 0.60
CA HIS A 84 0.59 -13.60 0.44
C HIS A 84 0.29 -13.86 -1.04
N ALA A 85 0.10 -15.12 -1.38
CA ALA A 85 -0.22 -15.55 -2.75
C ALA A 85 -1.71 -15.89 -2.86
N TYR A 86 -2.31 -15.49 -3.98
CA TYR A 86 -3.71 -15.69 -4.33
C TYR A 86 -3.80 -16.34 -5.70
N ARG A 87 -4.97 -16.96 -5.95
CA ARG A 87 -5.39 -17.34 -7.30
C ARG A 87 -6.23 -16.21 -7.88
N ILE A 88 -5.98 -15.83 -9.13
CA ILE A 88 -6.81 -14.84 -9.83
C ILE A 88 -8.27 -15.31 -9.95
N SER A 89 -8.48 -16.62 -10.05
CA SER A 89 -9.82 -17.24 -10.07
C SER A 89 -10.61 -17.09 -8.75
N GLY A 90 -9.95 -16.66 -7.67
CA GLY A 90 -10.54 -16.47 -6.35
C GLY A 90 -10.18 -17.57 -5.35
N GLY A 91 -10.49 -17.33 -4.08
CA GLY A 91 -10.17 -18.22 -2.96
C GLY A 91 -9.45 -17.52 -1.82
N GLY A 92 -9.03 -18.30 -0.82
CA GLY A 92 -8.23 -17.81 0.31
C GLY A 92 -6.78 -17.54 -0.09
N ALA A 93 -6.11 -16.68 0.67
CA ALA A 93 -4.67 -16.44 0.51
C ALA A 93 -3.87 -17.63 1.07
N LEU A 94 -2.88 -18.10 0.32
CA LEU A 94 -1.82 -18.92 0.88
C LEU A 94 -0.73 -18.01 1.44
N VAL A 95 -0.48 -18.11 2.74
CA VAL A 95 0.59 -17.38 3.42
C VAL A 95 1.79 -18.31 3.57
N PHE A 96 2.94 -17.89 3.05
CA PHE A 96 4.21 -18.60 3.26
C PHE A 96 5.29 -17.62 3.65
N LYS A 97 6.27 -18.10 4.42
CA LYS A 97 7.27 -17.26 5.09
C LYS A 97 8.66 -17.81 4.90
N ALA A 98 9.66 -16.94 4.87
CA ALA A 98 11.06 -17.34 4.87
C ALA A 98 11.82 -16.57 5.95
N GLN A 99 12.56 -17.28 6.80
CA GLN A 99 13.32 -16.70 7.90
C GLN A 99 14.81 -16.60 7.53
N THR A 100 15.45 -15.53 7.98
CA THR A 100 16.87 -15.28 7.77
C THR A 100 17.53 -14.69 9.01
N ASP A 101 18.83 -14.86 9.13
CA ASP A 101 19.60 -14.26 10.22
C ASP A 101 19.51 -12.73 10.17
N ARG A 102 19.39 -12.09 11.34
CA ARG A 102 19.19 -10.63 11.40
C ARG A 102 20.44 -9.83 11.02
N GLU A 103 21.62 -10.30 11.43
CA GLU A 103 22.91 -9.63 11.18
C GLU A 103 23.34 -9.81 9.72
N LYS A 104 23.10 -11.01 9.17
CA LYS A 104 23.36 -11.35 7.77
C LYS A 104 22.08 -11.76 7.05
N ALA A 105 21.21 -10.79 6.87
CA ALA A 105 19.90 -10.99 6.27
C ALA A 105 19.96 -11.19 4.76
N GLU A 106 19.87 -12.44 4.33
CA GLU A 106 19.93 -12.87 2.94
C GLU A 106 18.83 -13.90 2.65
N LEU A 107 18.13 -13.72 1.54
CA LEU A 107 17.11 -14.62 0.99
C LEU A 107 17.25 -14.69 -0.53
N PRO A 108 16.82 -15.76 -1.22
CA PRO A 108 16.74 -15.75 -2.67
C PRO A 108 15.55 -14.91 -3.15
N SER A 109 15.71 -14.25 -4.30
CA SER A 109 14.66 -13.44 -4.92
C SER A 109 13.56 -14.31 -5.52
N LEU A 110 12.31 -13.88 -5.34
CA LEU A 110 11.13 -14.49 -5.97
C LEU A 110 10.69 -13.75 -7.24
N VAL A 111 11.44 -12.76 -7.72
CA VAL A 111 11.16 -12.07 -9.00
C VAL A 111 11.06 -13.03 -10.20
N PRO A 112 11.88 -14.09 -10.33
CA PRO A 112 11.72 -15.09 -11.39
C PRO A 112 10.40 -15.87 -11.31
N VAL A 113 9.78 -15.96 -10.13
CA VAL A 113 8.50 -16.64 -9.92
C VAL A 113 7.35 -15.66 -10.13
N TRP A 114 7.36 -14.52 -9.44
CA TRP A 114 6.39 -13.44 -9.61
C TRP A 114 7.11 -12.13 -9.85
N LYS A 115 6.92 -11.53 -11.03
CA LYS A 115 7.48 -10.20 -11.35
C LYS A 115 7.07 -9.12 -10.34
N GLY A 116 5.90 -9.26 -9.71
CA GLY A 116 5.41 -8.35 -8.68
C GLY A 116 6.27 -8.28 -7.41
N ALA A 117 7.15 -9.28 -7.18
CA ALA A 117 8.06 -9.28 -6.05
C ALA A 117 9.14 -8.17 -6.14
N ASP A 118 9.44 -7.66 -7.34
CA ASP A 118 10.55 -6.71 -7.57
C ASP A 118 10.45 -5.47 -6.67
N PHE A 119 9.27 -4.84 -6.62
CA PHE A 119 9.09 -3.65 -5.79
C PHE A 119 9.16 -3.94 -4.29
N GLN A 120 8.56 -5.05 -3.87
CA GLN A 120 8.41 -5.40 -2.45
C GLN A 120 9.72 -5.93 -1.85
N GLU A 121 10.51 -6.67 -2.63
CA GLU A 121 11.86 -7.10 -2.24
C GLU A 121 12.83 -5.90 -2.17
N ARG A 122 12.72 -4.94 -3.09
CA ARG A 122 13.47 -3.67 -3.01
C ARG A 122 13.07 -2.83 -1.79
N GLU A 123 11.78 -2.79 -1.44
CA GLU A 123 11.31 -2.10 -0.23
C GLU A 123 11.85 -2.78 1.04
N ALA A 124 11.80 -4.12 1.12
CA ALA A 124 12.38 -4.88 2.22
C ALA A 124 13.90 -4.66 2.33
N TYR A 125 14.61 -4.58 1.20
CA TYR A 125 16.03 -4.21 1.18
C TYR A 125 16.25 -2.78 1.69
N ASP A 126 15.48 -1.81 1.22
CA ASP A 126 15.68 -0.41 1.56
C ASP A 126 15.33 -0.08 3.02
N LEU A 127 14.25 -0.69 3.54
CA LEU A 127 13.72 -0.39 4.87
C LEU A 127 14.22 -1.32 5.98
N PHE A 128 14.53 -2.59 5.67
CA PHE A 128 14.97 -3.61 6.65
C PHE A 128 16.38 -4.14 6.37
N GLY A 129 16.94 -3.93 5.18
CA GLY A 129 18.29 -4.38 4.84
C GLY A 129 18.41 -5.86 4.49
N ILE A 130 17.29 -6.53 4.13
CA ILE A 130 17.31 -7.90 3.64
C ILE A 130 17.83 -7.90 2.21
N ARG A 131 18.88 -8.67 1.92
CA ARG A 131 19.44 -8.81 0.58
C ARG A 131 18.81 -9.99 -0.16
N PHE A 132 18.42 -9.75 -1.42
CA PHE A 132 17.80 -10.76 -2.26
C PHE A 132 18.76 -11.25 -3.34
N GLU A 133 19.23 -12.49 -3.22
CA GLU A 133 20.13 -13.10 -4.19
C GLU A 133 19.38 -13.38 -5.51
N GLY A 134 19.98 -13.00 -6.64
CA GLY A 134 19.37 -13.15 -7.96
C GLY A 134 18.34 -12.07 -8.33
N HIS A 135 18.11 -11.08 -7.47
CA HIS A 135 17.22 -9.97 -7.78
C HIS A 135 17.78 -9.09 -8.92
N PRO A 136 17.01 -8.77 -9.98
CA PRO A 136 17.53 -8.11 -11.18
C PRO A 136 17.92 -6.64 -10.98
N ASN A 137 17.31 -5.95 -10.00
CA ASN A 137 17.49 -4.52 -9.76
C ASN A 137 17.48 -4.17 -8.26
N LEU A 138 18.34 -4.79 -7.46
CA LEU A 138 18.33 -4.60 -6.01
C LEU A 138 19.03 -3.29 -5.61
N ARG A 139 18.24 -2.22 -5.51
CA ARG A 139 18.66 -0.90 -5.06
C ARG A 139 17.58 -0.23 -4.22
N ARG A 140 17.97 0.80 -3.46
CA ARG A 140 17.03 1.62 -2.68
C ARG A 140 15.91 2.14 -3.58
N ILE A 141 14.71 2.26 -3.02
CA ILE A 141 13.49 2.60 -3.78
C ILE A 141 12.69 3.75 -3.15
N LEU A 142 12.84 3.98 -1.85
CA LEU A 142 12.13 5.02 -1.09
C LEU A 142 13.12 5.99 -0.44
N LEU A 143 14.25 5.49 0.04
CA LEU A 143 15.29 6.28 0.69
C LEU A 143 16.35 6.72 -0.32
N TRP A 144 16.97 7.87 -0.05
CA TRP A 144 18.11 8.34 -0.83
C TRP A 144 19.35 7.47 -0.61
N GLU A 145 20.28 7.48 -1.56
CA GLU A 145 21.38 6.52 -1.68
C GLU A 145 22.28 6.48 -0.45
N GLY A 146 22.55 7.64 0.16
CA GLY A 146 23.38 7.77 1.35
C GLY A 146 22.61 7.74 2.68
N PHE A 147 21.34 7.32 2.69
CA PHE A 147 20.59 7.17 3.93
C PHE A 147 21.30 6.21 4.90
N ASP A 148 21.48 6.65 6.15
CA ASP A 148 22.20 5.88 7.16
C ASP A 148 21.28 4.87 7.87
N GLY A 149 21.49 3.58 7.59
CA GLY A 149 20.76 2.46 8.18
C GLY A 149 19.44 2.10 7.48
N TYR A 150 18.55 1.49 8.27
CA TYR A 150 17.32 0.82 7.84
C TYR A 150 16.17 1.20 8.78
N PRO A 151 15.29 2.15 8.41
CA PRO A 151 14.30 2.74 9.31
C PRO A 151 13.34 1.77 9.99
N MET A 152 13.02 0.65 9.34
CA MET A 152 12.06 -0.33 9.84
C MET A 152 12.69 -1.43 10.71
N ARG A 153 14.02 -1.43 10.89
CA ARG A 153 14.65 -2.20 11.96
C ARG A 153 14.28 -1.62 13.33
N LYS A 154 14.03 -2.50 14.32
CA LYS A 154 13.53 -2.11 15.65
C LYS A 154 14.59 -1.39 16.50
N ASP A 155 15.87 -1.64 16.26
CA ASP A 155 17.01 -0.95 16.88
C ASP A 155 17.33 0.40 16.22
N TRP A 156 16.82 0.67 15.01
CA TRP A 156 17.07 1.94 14.35
C TRP A 156 16.36 3.09 15.06
N LYS A 157 17.11 4.16 15.32
CA LYS A 157 16.63 5.38 15.98
C LYS A 157 16.78 6.57 15.04
N GLU A 158 15.72 7.37 14.94
CA GLU A 158 15.72 8.61 14.16
C GLU A 158 16.70 9.65 14.73
N ALA A 159 17.06 10.66 13.92
CA ALA A 159 18.04 11.69 14.28
C ALA A 159 17.74 12.44 15.59
N TYR A 160 16.47 12.53 15.99
CA TYR A 160 16.03 13.21 17.22
C TYR A 160 15.25 12.28 18.15
N TYR A 161 15.65 11.02 18.17
CA TYR A 161 15.03 10.05 19.04
C TYR A 161 15.11 10.50 20.51
N GLU A 162 13.95 10.53 21.17
CA GLU A 162 13.83 10.89 22.57
C GLU A 162 13.38 9.68 23.39
N GLN A 163 12.21 9.14 23.04
CA GLN A 163 11.60 7.97 23.67
C GLN A 163 10.84 7.16 22.61
N ASP A 164 10.54 5.89 22.92
CA ASP A 164 9.85 5.00 21.99
C ASP A 164 8.41 5.46 21.70
N HIS A 165 7.69 5.99 22.69
CA HIS A 165 6.26 6.31 22.57
C HIS A 165 5.95 7.80 22.77
N LYS A 166 4.98 8.30 22.00
CA LYS A 166 4.41 9.65 22.12
C LYS A 166 3.11 9.63 22.96
N PRO A 167 2.81 10.70 23.73
CA PRO A 167 3.61 11.92 23.93
C PRO A 167 4.85 11.68 24.81
N PHE A 168 5.93 12.41 24.55
CA PHE A 168 7.17 12.29 25.33
C PHE A 168 7.04 12.94 26.71
N ASP A 169 7.68 12.36 27.71
CA ASP A 169 7.64 12.84 29.10
C ASP A 169 8.09 14.30 29.23
N SER A 170 9.03 14.75 28.38
CA SER A 170 9.46 16.15 28.32
C SER A 170 8.30 17.10 28.01
N ARG A 171 7.40 16.74 27.09
CA ARG A 171 6.28 17.58 26.68
C ARG A 171 5.09 17.43 27.62
N TRP A 172 4.80 16.19 28.03
CA TRP A 172 3.71 15.87 28.94
C TRP A 172 4.13 14.72 29.86
N PRO A 173 4.09 14.90 31.20
CA PRO A 173 3.49 16.02 31.93
C PRO A 173 4.43 17.21 32.15
N ALA A 174 5.72 17.13 31.79
CA ALA A 174 6.72 18.11 32.23
C ALA A 174 6.60 19.49 31.57
N GLY A 175 6.01 19.60 30.36
CA GLY A 175 5.81 20.88 29.66
C GLY A 175 7.08 21.53 29.10
N TRP A 176 8.19 20.80 29.07
CA TRP A 176 9.48 21.21 28.52
C TRP A 176 9.47 21.01 27.00
N VAL A 177 9.01 22.04 26.29
CA VAL A 177 9.02 22.05 24.83
C VAL A 177 10.36 22.60 24.35
N HIS A 178 11.19 21.74 23.77
CA HIS A 178 12.37 22.11 23.01
C HIS A 178 12.17 21.69 21.56
N ARG A 179 12.67 22.50 20.62
CA ARG A 179 12.70 22.09 19.21
C ARG A 179 13.80 21.05 19.06
N ALA A 180 13.52 19.99 18.32
CA ALA A 180 14.49 18.92 18.11
C ALA A 180 15.75 19.46 17.40
N GLU A 181 15.54 20.43 16.52
CA GLU A 181 16.54 21.17 15.76
C GLU A 181 17.49 22.00 16.65
N GLU A 182 17.08 22.36 17.87
CA GLU A 182 17.95 23.08 18.83
C GLU A 182 19.08 22.19 19.38
N ARG A 183 18.99 20.87 19.21
CA ARG A 183 19.99 19.91 19.72
C ARG A 183 21.07 19.56 18.69
N THR A 184 20.94 19.97 17.44
CA THR A 184 21.97 19.71 16.42
C THR A 184 22.84 20.93 16.17
N PRO A 185 24.18 20.77 16.01
CA PRO A 185 25.09 21.88 15.71
C PRO A 185 24.72 22.68 14.45
N TYR A 186 23.91 22.09 13.55
CA TYR A 186 23.53 22.67 12.26
C TYR A 186 22.02 22.82 12.05
N GLY A 187 21.18 22.46 13.02
CA GLY A 187 19.71 22.54 12.91
C GLY A 187 19.09 21.69 11.79
N LYS A 188 19.68 20.54 11.43
CA LYS A 188 19.24 19.70 10.30
C LYS A 188 18.66 18.34 10.72
N ASN A 189 17.61 17.92 10.00
CA ASN A 189 16.74 16.78 10.34
C ASN A 189 17.21 15.39 9.88
N VAL A 190 18.48 15.24 9.47
CA VAL A 190 19.02 13.98 8.92
C VAL A 190 20.36 13.67 9.59
N ARG A 191 20.55 12.41 10.00
CA ARG A 191 21.84 11.91 10.49
C ARG A 191 22.66 11.46 9.29
N TYR A 192 23.85 12.00 9.14
CA TYR A 192 24.79 11.63 8.10
C TYR A 192 25.81 10.64 8.67
N PRO A 193 26.30 9.67 7.86
CA PRO A 193 27.45 8.84 8.25
C PRO A 193 28.65 9.71 8.64
N ASP A 194 29.40 9.30 9.66
CA ASP A 194 30.54 10.07 10.21
C ASP A 194 31.64 10.36 9.17
N ASN A 195 31.69 9.57 8.09
CA ASN A 195 32.64 9.67 6.98
C ASN A 195 32.05 10.33 5.72
N LEU A 196 30.83 10.91 5.78
CA LEU A 196 30.18 11.50 4.62
C LEU A 196 30.82 12.85 4.24
N ASP A 197 31.56 12.87 3.14
CA ASP A 197 32.10 14.09 2.54
C ASP A 197 31.12 14.67 1.52
N LEU A 198 30.40 15.73 1.89
CA LEU A 198 29.44 16.42 1.02
C LEU A 198 30.09 16.99 -0.26
N SER A 199 31.40 17.26 -0.25
CA SER A 199 32.11 17.77 -1.43
C SER A 199 32.36 16.70 -2.50
N ARG A 200 32.20 15.42 -2.14
CA ARG A 200 32.37 14.25 -3.02
C ARG A 200 31.05 13.55 -3.32
N LEU A 201 29.93 14.07 -2.81
CA LEU A 201 28.62 13.51 -3.05
C LEU A 201 28.20 13.85 -4.48
N VAL A 202 28.33 12.89 -5.38
CA VAL A 202 27.78 12.96 -6.73
C VAL A 202 26.44 12.25 -6.70
N ASP A 203 25.39 12.94 -7.15
CA ASP A 203 24.07 12.34 -7.33
C ASP A 203 24.14 11.38 -8.52
N VAL A 204 24.20 10.08 -8.24
CA VAL A 204 24.23 9.00 -9.24
C VAL A 204 22.84 8.38 -9.42
N SER A 205 21.81 8.91 -8.78
CA SER A 205 20.46 8.34 -8.80
C SER A 205 19.92 8.18 -10.23
N GLU A 206 20.17 9.16 -11.10
CA GLU A 206 19.78 9.09 -12.52
C GLU A 206 20.62 8.07 -13.30
N GLU A 207 21.93 8.04 -13.06
CA GLU A 207 22.85 7.12 -13.73
C GLU A 207 22.49 5.66 -13.41
N ASP A 208 22.16 5.36 -12.15
CA ASP A 208 21.71 4.03 -11.73
C ASP A 208 20.39 3.63 -12.41
N VAL A 209 19.45 4.57 -12.60
CA VAL A 209 18.20 4.32 -13.35
C VAL A 209 18.48 4.04 -14.82
N TYR A 210 19.45 4.70 -15.43
CA TYR A 210 19.82 4.44 -16.82
C TYR A 210 20.61 3.12 -16.97
N GLN A 211 21.46 2.77 -15.99
CA GLN A 211 22.18 1.51 -15.98
C GLN A 211 21.25 0.30 -15.81
N SER A 212 20.24 0.38 -14.93
CA SER A 212 19.24 -0.68 -14.76
C SER A 212 18.46 -0.96 -16.04
N LEU A 213 18.32 0.02 -16.94
CA LEU A 213 17.73 -0.15 -18.26
C LEU A 213 18.61 -0.93 -19.25
N GLY A 214 19.88 -1.20 -18.91
CA GLY A 214 20.82 -1.94 -19.77
C GLY A 214 21.51 -1.07 -20.82
N LEU A 215 21.61 0.24 -20.57
CA LEU A 215 22.17 1.22 -21.51
C LEU A 215 23.70 1.30 -21.45
N GLY A 216 24.37 0.15 -21.54
CA GLY A 216 25.57 0.13 -22.35
C GLY A 216 25.13 0.45 -23.78
N VAL A 217 25.74 1.42 -24.44
CA VAL A 217 25.49 1.66 -25.87
C VAL A 217 26.06 0.46 -26.65
N ASP A 218 25.36 -0.66 -26.62
CA ASP A 218 25.52 -1.74 -27.59
C ASP A 218 24.57 -1.41 -28.73
N VAL A 219 25.11 -0.68 -29.72
CA VAL A 219 24.55 -0.69 -31.07
C VAL A 219 24.77 -2.11 -31.61
N GLN A 220 23.97 -3.08 -31.18
CA GLN A 220 23.89 -4.34 -31.89
C GLN A 220 23.18 -4.04 -33.21
N GLN A 221 23.95 -4.07 -34.30
CA GLN A 221 23.41 -4.22 -35.64
C GLN A 221 22.54 -5.48 -35.63
N LEU A 222 21.22 -5.30 -35.57
CA LEU A 222 20.29 -6.35 -35.89
C LEU A 222 20.29 -6.48 -37.41
N ASP A 223 20.88 -7.57 -37.90
CA ASP A 223 20.73 -8.04 -39.29
C ASP A 223 19.26 -8.42 -39.51
N SER A 224 18.46 -7.44 -39.87
CA SER A 224 17.11 -7.63 -40.40
C SER A 224 16.86 -6.54 -41.45
N ASP A 225 16.32 -6.92 -42.60
CA ASP A 225 15.96 -6.05 -43.74
C ASP A 225 14.91 -4.94 -43.42
N ASP A 226 14.59 -4.71 -42.15
CA ASP A 226 13.70 -3.65 -41.67
C ASP A 226 14.45 -2.32 -41.45
N ILE A 227 13.74 -1.20 -41.57
CA ILE A 227 14.30 0.14 -41.40
C ILE A 227 14.91 0.26 -39.99
N ALA A 228 16.21 0.55 -39.91
CA ALA A 228 16.92 0.76 -38.65
C ALA A 228 16.23 1.86 -37.83
N THR A 229 15.74 1.49 -36.65
CA THR A 229 15.05 2.36 -35.71
C THR A 229 15.96 2.61 -34.51
N GLU A 230 16.12 3.88 -34.13
CA GLU A 230 16.93 4.26 -32.96
C GLU A 230 16.13 4.02 -31.67
N ARG A 231 16.80 3.48 -30.64
CA ARG A 231 16.24 3.37 -29.30
C ARG A 231 16.25 4.73 -28.63
N LEU A 232 15.09 5.20 -28.19
CA LEU A 232 14.92 6.49 -27.53
C LEU A 232 14.51 6.28 -26.08
N LEU A 233 15.19 6.97 -25.17
CA LEU A 233 14.82 6.98 -23.76
C LEU A 233 13.99 8.23 -23.45
N VAL A 234 12.76 8.01 -22.97
CA VAL A 234 11.85 9.07 -22.53
C VAL A 234 11.66 9.01 -21.03
N ASN A 235 11.87 10.15 -20.37
CA ASN A 235 11.50 10.33 -18.98
C ASN A 235 10.11 10.97 -18.91
N MET A 236 9.10 10.22 -18.47
CA MET A 236 7.72 10.68 -18.33
C MET A 236 7.42 10.98 -16.86
N GLY A 237 7.08 12.22 -16.54
CA GLY A 237 6.89 12.68 -15.16
C GLY A 237 8.15 13.31 -14.56
N PRO A 238 8.17 13.63 -13.25
CA PRO A 238 7.10 13.41 -12.27
C PRO A 238 5.91 14.37 -12.43
N HIS A 239 6.06 15.43 -13.24
CA HIS A 239 5.01 16.38 -13.58
C HIS A 239 4.43 16.06 -14.95
N HIS A 240 3.33 15.31 -14.98
CA HIS A 240 2.57 15.05 -16.19
C HIS A 240 1.06 14.92 -15.86
N PRO A 241 0.13 15.44 -16.68
CA PRO A 241 -1.30 15.35 -16.37
C PRO A 241 -1.80 13.90 -16.17
N SER A 242 -1.33 12.97 -17.01
CA SER A 242 -1.75 11.56 -16.98
C SER A 242 -1.08 10.70 -15.90
N THR A 243 -0.22 11.27 -15.04
CA THR A 243 0.43 10.51 -13.95
C THR A 243 -0.35 10.55 -12.64
N HIS A 244 -1.50 11.26 -12.59
CA HIS A 244 -2.44 11.33 -11.46
C HIS A 244 -1.79 11.45 -10.07
N GLY A 245 -0.80 12.35 -9.99
CA GLY A 245 0.05 12.49 -8.82
C GLY A 245 1.50 12.67 -9.23
N VAL A 246 2.41 12.31 -8.33
CA VAL A 246 3.85 12.42 -8.55
C VAL A 246 4.40 11.05 -8.88
N PHE A 247 4.42 10.73 -10.16
CA PHE A 247 4.88 9.44 -10.66
C PHE A 247 5.77 9.64 -11.87
N ARG A 248 6.97 9.06 -11.83
CA ARG A 248 7.97 9.13 -12.89
C ARG A 248 8.16 7.75 -13.48
N MET A 249 8.16 7.64 -14.80
CA MET A 249 8.46 6.42 -15.53
C MET A 249 9.58 6.72 -16.52
N VAL A 250 10.63 5.91 -16.50
CA VAL A 250 11.67 5.93 -17.52
C VAL A 250 11.37 4.82 -18.52
N VAL A 251 11.14 5.21 -19.77
CA VAL A 251 10.64 4.34 -20.83
C VAL A 251 11.66 4.27 -21.95
N THR A 252 12.04 3.05 -22.33
CA THR A 252 12.84 2.78 -23.54
C THR A 252 11.90 2.45 -24.68
N LEU A 253 11.91 3.29 -25.71
CA LEU A 253 11.08 3.17 -26.91
C LEU A 253 11.92 2.72 -28.11
N ASN A 254 11.33 1.87 -28.94
CA ASN A 254 11.78 1.55 -30.28
C ASN A 254 10.69 1.97 -31.27
N GLY A 255 10.85 3.16 -31.86
CA GLY A 255 9.77 3.84 -32.55
C GLY A 255 8.60 4.13 -31.60
N GLU A 256 7.46 3.48 -31.83
CA GLU A 256 6.25 3.57 -30.99
C GLU A 256 6.12 2.41 -29.98
N THR A 257 7.00 1.40 -30.07
CA THR A 257 6.94 0.21 -29.22
C THR A 257 7.71 0.44 -27.92
N ILE A 258 7.07 0.18 -26.78
CA ILE A 258 7.73 0.18 -25.47
C ILE A 258 8.49 -1.14 -25.30
N GLU A 259 9.82 -1.08 -25.23
CA GLU A 259 10.67 -2.26 -24.96
C GLU A 259 10.88 -2.48 -23.45
N LYS A 260 11.04 -1.40 -22.69
CA LYS A 260 11.27 -1.45 -21.23
C LYS A 260 10.66 -0.24 -20.55
N LEU A 261 10.13 -0.44 -19.35
CA LEU A 261 9.59 0.61 -18.50
C LEU A 261 10.07 0.40 -17.07
N GLU A 262 10.63 1.45 -16.48
CA GLU A 262 11.05 1.46 -15.09
C GLU A 262 10.35 2.58 -14.32
N PRO A 263 9.45 2.26 -13.39
CA PRO A 263 8.81 3.26 -12.55
C PRO A 263 9.74 3.67 -11.41
N VAL A 264 9.83 4.98 -11.20
CA VAL A 264 10.56 5.60 -10.10
C VAL A 264 9.57 5.98 -9.01
N MET A 265 9.67 5.30 -7.88
CA MET A 265 8.79 5.44 -6.72
C MET A 265 9.42 6.32 -5.64
N GLY A 266 8.68 6.56 -4.55
CA GLY A 266 9.21 7.22 -3.35
C GLY A 266 8.88 8.71 -3.23
N TYR A 267 8.44 9.40 -4.29
CA TYR A 267 8.11 10.83 -4.24
C TYR A 267 7.04 11.20 -3.20
N LEU A 268 6.10 10.29 -2.91
CA LEU A 268 5.06 10.46 -1.89
C LEU A 268 5.30 9.62 -0.64
N HIS A 269 6.45 8.97 -0.50
CA HIS A 269 6.77 8.18 0.67
C HIS A 269 6.98 9.09 1.88
N ARG A 270 6.21 8.86 2.95
CA ARG A 270 6.26 9.64 4.21
C ARG A 270 6.54 8.78 5.43
N ASN A 271 6.82 7.50 5.22
CA ASN A 271 7.07 6.50 6.25
C ASN A 271 5.98 6.47 7.36
N HIS A 272 4.72 6.31 6.94
CA HIS A 272 3.57 6.23 7.85
C HIS A 272 3.68 5.07 8.84
N GLU A 273 4.29 3.96 8.43
CA GLU A 273 4.50 2.78 9.27
C GLU A 273 5.44 3.10 10.43
N LYS A 274 6.58 3.75 10.18
CA LYS A 274 7.51 4.16 11.24
C LYS A 274 6.88 5.17 12.19
N ILE A 275 6.08 6.10 11.67
CA ILE A 275 5.28 7.01 12.51
C ILE A 275 4.31 6.21 13.38
N GLY A 276 3.71 5.17 12.80
CA GLY A 276 2.75 4.27 13.42
C GLY A 276 3.29 3.52 14.63
N GLU A 277 4.54 3.05 14.58
CA GLU A 277 5.19 2.31 15.68
C GLU A 277 5.24 3.08 17.02
N ARG A 278 5.30 4.40 16.94
CA ARG A 278 5.50 5.27 18.12
C ARG A 278 4.21 5.88 18.65
N ASN A 279 3.16 5.80 17.85
CA ASN A 279 1.85 6.32 18.16
C ASN A 279 1.00 5.23 18.82
N THR A 280 0.04 5.66 19.64
CA THR A 280 -1.01 4.75 20.09
C THR A 280 -1.91 4.36 18.91
N PHE A 281 -2.61 3.23 19.01
CA PHE A 281 -3.57 2.79 17.98
C PHE A 281 -4.55 3.91 17.59
N LEU A 282 -5.04 4.68 18.57
CA LEU A 282 -5.97 5.79 18.30
C LEU A 282 -5.29 6.96 17.55
N HIS A 283 -4.04 7.28 17.90
CA HIS A 283 -3.27 8.32 17.20
C HIS A 283 -2.95 7.95 15.75
N ASN A 284 -3.02 6.66 15.38
CA ASN A 284 -2.81 6.19 14.02
C ASN A 284 -4.04 6.32 13.12
N MET A 285 -5.25 6.43 13.68
CA MET A 285 -6.48 6.55 12.89
C MET A 285 -6.41 7.66 11.82
N PRO A 286 -6.00 8.90 12.11
CA PRO A 286 -5.96 9.96 11.10
C PRO A 286 -4.89 9.75 10.01
N PHE A 287 -3.88 8.89 10.24
CA PHE A 287 -2.89 8.57 9.22
C PHE A 287 -3.45 7.59 8.19
N THR A 288 -4.33 6.67 8.62
CA THR A 288 -4.98 5.72 7.71
C THR A 288 -5.91 6.42 6.71
N ASP A 289 -6.52 7.54 7.08
CA ASP A 289 -7.30 8.40 6.15
C ASP A 289 -6.49 8.90 4.95
N ARG A 290 -5.16 8.98 5.10
CA ARG A 290 -4.25 9.60 4.14
C ARG A 290 -3.51 8.60 3.25
N LEU A 291 -3.75 7.30 3.42
CA LEU A 291 -3.13 6.25 2.61
C LEU A 291 -3.70 6.29 1.19
N ASP A 292 -4.97 5.94 1.04
CA ASP A 292 -5.80 6.33 -0.10
C ASP A 292 -6.64 7.55 0.29
N TYR A 293 -6.22 8.72 -0.20
CA TYR A 293 -6.84 10.01 0.13
C TYR A 293 -8.25 10.20 -0.45
N ILE A 294 -8.69 9.32 -1.36
CA ILE A 294 -10.06 9.31 -1.89
C ILE A 294 -10.94 8.43 -1.01
N SER A 295 -10.38 7.37 -0.42
CA SER A 295 -11.12 6.34 0.33
C SER A 295 -10.94 6.39 1.85
N SER A 296 -10.89 7.59 2.45
CA SER A 296 -10.64 7.79 3.89
C SER A 296 -11.48 6.88 4.79
N MET A 297 -12.80 6.86 4.62
CA MET A 297 -13.71 6.04 5.46
C MET A 297 -13.43 4.54 5.34
N GLY A 298 -13.08 4.05 4.14
CA GLY A 298 -12.77 2.64 3.89
C GLY A 298 -11.46 2.22 4.57
N ASN A 299 -10.42 3.06 4.47
CA ASN A 299 -9.13 2.80 5.12
C ASN A 299 -9.27 2.76 6.65
N ASN A 300 -9.97 3.76 7.20
CA ASN A 300 -10.32 3.85 8.61
C ASN A 300 -11.11 2.62 9.08
N PHE A 301 -12.05 2.14 8.25
CA PHE A 301 -12.85 0.96 8.57
C PHE A 301 -12.01 -0.31 8.62
N GLY A 302 -11.13 -0.53 7.63
CA GLY A 302 -10.20 -1.66 7.62
C GLY A 302 -9.27 -1.66 8.84
N TYR A 303 -8.73 -0.49 9.21
CA TYR A 303 -7.89 -0.35 10.40
C TYR A 303 -8.66 -0.58 11.71
N ALA A 304 -9.88 -0.04 11.81
CA ALA A 304 -10.75 -0.26 12.97
C ALA A 304 -11.06 -1.75 13.16
N LEU A 305 -11.42 -2.46 12.08
CA LEU A 305 -11.68 -3.90 12.12
C LEU A 305 -10.45 -4.71 12.54
N ALA A 306 -9.27 -4.38 12.03
CA ALA A 306 -8.04 -5.08 12.39
C ALA A 306 -7.76 -4.95 13.90
N VAL A 307 -7.89 -3.75 14.47
CA VAL A 307 -7.70 -3.52 15.91
C VAL A 307 -8.82 -4.17 16.74
N GLU A 308 -10.06 -4.11 16.29
CA GLU A 308 -11.21 -4.74 16.96
C GLU A 308 -11.07 -6.27 17.00
N GLN A 309 -10.60 -6.90 15.93
CA GLN A 309 -10.32 -8.34 15.90
C GLN A 309 -9.19 -8.72 16.87
N LEU A 310 -8.15 -7.89 16.98
CA LEU A 310 -7.10 -8.09 17.98
C LEU A 310 -7.64 -7.97 19.41
N LEU A 311 -8.49 -6.97 19.68
CA LEU A 311 -9.15 -6.80 20.98
C LEU A 311 -10.09 -7.96 21.31
N ALA A 312 -10.79 -8.50 20.31
CA ALA A 312 -11.69 -9.64 20.44
C ALA A 312 -10.98 -10.95 20.80
N ARG A 313 -9.68 -11.08 20.49
CA ARG A 313 -8.86 -12.20 21.00
C ARG A 313 -8.56 -12.09 22.49
N GLY A 314 -8.64 -10.89 23.06
CA GLY A 314 -8.50 -10.63 24.49
C GLY A 314 -9.84 -10.64 25.23
N ALA A 315 -9.81 -10.30 26.52
CA ALA A 315 -11.01 -10.27 27.37
C ALA A 315 -11.76 -8.92 27.38
N ARG A 316 -11.43 -7.97 26.48
CA ARG A 316 -11.94 -6.58 26.52
C ARG A 316 -12.39 -6.09 25.15
N TYR A 317 -13.49 -6.64 24.66
CA TYR A 317 -14.15 -6.16 23.45
C TYR A 317 -15.66 -6.27 23.57
N ASP A 318 -16.34 -5.15 23.38
CA ASP A 318 -17.78 -5.09 23.17
C ASP A 318 -18.04 -4.82 21.70
N ALA A 319 -18.81 -5.70 21.05
CA ALA A 319 -19.13 -5.53 19.64
C ALA A 319 -19.92 -4.22 19.42
N PRO A 320 -19.67 -3.51 18.30
CA PRO A 320 -20.46 -2.34 17.92
C PRO A 320 -21.95 -2.67 17.86
N THR A 321 -22.79 -1.68 18.15
CA THR A 321 -24.23 -1.84 17.94
C THR A 321 -24.55 -2.08 16.46
N TYR A 322 -25.62 -2.81 16.16
CA TYR A 322 -26.08 -3.02 14.78
C TYR A 322 -26.22 -1.71 14.01
N ARG A 323 -26.70 -0.64 14.67
CA ARG A 323 -26.79 0.69 14.06
C ARG A 323 -25.42 1.24 13.65
N ALA A 324 -24.40 1.10 14.49
CA ALA A 324 -23.05 1.55 14.17
C ALA A 324 -22.46 0.75 13.00
N GLU A 325 -22.70 -0.57 12.94
CA GLU A 325 -22.26 -1.42 11.82
C GLU A 325 -22.92 -1.00 10.50
N VAL A 326 -24.24 -0.78 10.49
CA VAL A 326 -24.97 -0.32 9.30
C VAL A 326 -24.46 1.05 8.84
N ILE A 327 -24.19 1.98 9.76
CA ILE A 327 -23.61 3.28 9.41
C ILE A 327 -22.20 3.11 8.82
N ARG A 328 -21.37 2.23 9.37
CA ARG A 328 -20.02 1.95 8.83
C ARG A 328 -20.09 1.43 7.41
N VAL A 329 -20.97 0.46 7.15
CA VAL A 329 -21.19 -0.10 5.79
C VAL A 329 -21.70 0.98 4.85
N LEU A 330 -22.70 1.78 5.25
CA LEU A 330 -23.20 2.89 4.45
C LEU A 330 -22.07 3.87 4.06
N MET A 331 -21.25 4.28 5.02
CA MET A 331 -20.13 5.20 4.78
C MET A 331 -19.07 4.58 3.86
N ALA A 332 -18.75 3.29 4.04
CA ALA A 332 -17.81 2.57 3.20
C ALA A 332 -18.31 2.42 1.77
N GLU A 333 -19.59 2.09 1.56
CA GLU A 333 -20.17 1.94 0.22
C GLU A 333 -20.34 3.29 -0.50
N LEU A 334 -20.73 4.36 0.21
CA LEU A 334 -20.71 5.71 -0.37
C LEU A 334 -19.29 6.13 -0.78
N THR A 335 -18.28 5.75 0.01
CA THR A 335 -16.88 5.99 -0.31
C THR A 335 -16.43 5.17 -1.52
N ARG A 336 -16.88 3.92 -1.65
CA ARG A 336 -16.64 3.07 -2.83
C ARG A 336 -17.23 3.71 -4.09
N ILE A 337 -18.44 4.24 -4.02
CA ILE A 337 -19.07 4.97 -5.13
C ILE A 337 -18.22 6.20 -5.49
N VAL A 338 -17.84 7.04 -4.51
CA VAL A 338 -16.97 8.20 -4.75
C VAL A 338 -15.66 7.81 -5.44
N ASN A 339 -15.03 6.72 -5.00
CA ASN A 339 -13.80 6.22 -5.62
C ASN A 339 -14.04 5.83 -7.10
N HIS A 340 -15.07 5.04 -7.39
CA HIS A 340 -15.36 4.62 -8.77
C HIS A 340 -15.77 5.77 -9.68
N LEU A 341 -16.59 6.72 -9.22
CA LEU A 341 -16.95 7.92 -9.98
C LEU A 341 -15.68 8.72 -10.37
N TRP A 342 -14.75 8.85 -9.43
CA TRP A 342 -13.48 9.54 -9.68
C TRP A 342 -12.59 8.76 -10.64
N ALA A 343 -12.41 7.45 -10.41
CA ALA A 343 -11.58 6.58 -11.23
C ALA A 343 -12.06 6.50 -12.68
N ILE A 344 -13.36 6.25 -12.89
CA ILE A 344 -13.96 6.16 -14.24
C ILE A 344 -13.94 7.53 -14.92
N GLY A 345 -14.27 8.60 -14.20
CA GLY A 345 -14.23 9.96 -14.76
C GLY A 345 -12.86 10.35 -15.28
N PHE A 346 -11.81 10.15 -14.48
CA PHE A 346 -10.44 10.46 -14.91
C PHE A 346 -9.90 9.47 -15.94
N TRP A 347 -10.32 8.20 -15.90
CA TRP A 347 -9.97 7.23 -16.94
C TRP A 347 -10.52 7.66 -18.31
N LEU A 348 -11.79 8.05 -18.38
CA LEU A 348 -12.40 8.56 -19.61
C LEU A 348 -11.74 9.87 -20.08
N ASN A 349 -11.43 10.77 -19.15
CA ASN A 349 -10.74 12.01 -19.46
C ASN A 349 -9.37 11.76 -20.12
N ASP A 350 -8.61 10.79 -19.62
CA ASP A 350 -7.30 10.42 -20.15
C ASP A 350 -7.37 9.67 -21.48
N LEU A 351 -8.46 8.92 -21.72
CA LEU A 351 -8.74 8.31 -23.02
C LEU A 351 -9.20 9.32 -24.08
N GLY A 352 -9.52 10.56 -23.68
CA GLY A 352 -9.86 11.66 -24.58
C GLY A 352 -11.33 12.12 -24.54
N ALA A 353 -12.20 11.49 -23.74
CA ALA A 353 -13.53 12.01 -23.43
C ALA A 353 -13.39 13.17 -22.43
N PHE A 354 -12.86 14.28 -22.95
CA PHE A 354 -12.29 15.35 -22.15
C PHE A 354 -13.35 16.12 -21.37
N PHE A 355 -13.16 16.21 -20.06
CA PHE A 355 -13.97 16.95 -19.08
C PHE A 355 -15.44 16.56 -18.88
N THR A 356 -16.23 16.30 -19.92
CA THR A 356 -17.69 16.14 -19.75
C THR A 356 -18.06 15.04 -18.74
N PRO A 357 -17.56 13.80 -18.85
CA PRO A 357 -17.92 12.74 -17.91
C PRO A 357 -17.39 13.02 -16.49
N VAL A 358 -16.16 13.51 -16.38
CA VAL A 358 -15.56 13.80 -15.08
C VAL A 358 -16.27 14.94 -14.35
N LEU A 359 -16.75 15.97 -15.05
CA LEU A 359 -17.50 17.08 -14.42
C LEU A 359 -18.84 16.59 -13.85
N TYR A 360 -19.54 15.71 -14.54
CA TYR A 360 -20.82 15.16 -14.07
C TYR A 360 -20.60 14.25 -12.87
N PHE A 361 -19.58 13.40 -12.91
CA PHE A 361 -19.18 12.58 -11.76
C PHE A 361 -18.70 13.41 -10.57
N ILE A 362 -18.03 14.55 -10.79
CA ILE A 362 -17.66 15.48 -9.73
C ILE A 362 -18.91 16.04 -9.04
N GLU A 363 -19.97 16.40 -9.78
CA GLU A 363 -21.22 16.90 -9.17
C GLU A 363 -21.81 15.87 -8.19
N GLU A 364 -21.93 14.62 -8.61
CA GLU A 364 -22.49 13.56 -7.76
C GLU A 364 -21.57 13.22 -6.59
N ARG A 365 -20.25 13.26 -6.80
CA ARG A 365 -19.29 13.15 -5.70
C ARG A 365 -19.48 14.27 -4.67
N GLU A 366 -19.63 15.52 -5.09
CA GLU A 366 -19.77 16.66 -4.16
C GLU A 366 -20.99 16.51 -3.25
N ARG A 367 -22.08 15.88 -3.74
CA ARG A 367 -23.27 15.57 -2.94
C ARG A 367 -23.02 14.53 -1.86
N ILE A 368 -22.21 13.52 -2.16
CA ILE A 368 -21.77 12.54 -1.15
C ILE A 368 -20.84 13.23 -0.14
N LEU A 369 -19.96 14.12 -0.59
CA LEU A 369 -19.06 14.86 0.30
C LEU A 369 -19.80 15.84 1.21
N ASP A 370 -20.90 16.45 0.75
CA ASP A 370 -21.77 17.28 1.59
C ASP A 370 -22.36 16.45 2.76
N PHE A 371 -22.72 15.19 2.51
CA PHE A 371 -23.13 14.27 3.56
C PHE A 371 -21.97 13.94 4.50
N PHE A 372 -20.78 13.62 3.99
CA PHE A 372 -19.60 13.37 4.84
C PHE A 372 -19.25 14.56 5.72
N GLU A 373 -19.31 15.78 5.19
CA GLU A 373 -19.09 17.01 5.96
C GLU A 373 -20.11 17.17 7.09
N ALA A 374 -21.40 17.00 6.81
CA ALA A 374 -22.44 17.13 7.83
C ALA A 374 -22.32 16.09 8.95
N VAL A 375 -21.81 14.89 8.65
CA VAL A 375 -21.64 13.83 9.66
C VAL A 375 -20.31 13.94 10.42
N ALA A 376 -19.20 14.09 9.71
CA ALA A 376 -17.85 14.02 10.26
C ALA A 376 -17.20 15.39 10.52
N GLY A 377 -17.74 16.47 9.94
CA GLY A 377 -17.17 17.81 9.99
C GLY A 377 -16.00 18.04 9.02
N SER A 378 -15.74 17.09 8.11
CA SER A 378 -14.67 17.14 7.12
C SER A 378 -15.12 16.41 5.85
N ARG A 379 -14.67 16.90 4.68
CA ARG A 379 -15.08 16.37 3.36
C ARG A 379 -14.22 15.22 2.85
N MET A 380 -12.93 15.20 3.17
CA MET A 380 -11.99 14.20 2.64
C MET A 380 -11.33 13.38 3.75
N MET A 381 -10.75 14.05 4.74
CA MET A 381 -10.07 13.39 5.86
C MET A 381 -11.07 13.34 7.02
N CYS A 382 -12.00 12.40 6.96
CA CYS A 382 -13.20 12.40 7.80
C CYS A 382 -12.92 11.94 9.22
N ASN A 383 -11.96 11.01 9.41
CA ASN A 383 -11.58 10.48 10.71
C ASN A 383 -12.81 10.10 11.56
N TYR A 384 -13.79 9.44 10.96
CA TYR A 384 -15.11 9.19 11.55
C TYR A 384 -15.26 7.79 12.13
N MET A 385 -14.58 6.80 11.55
CA MET A 385 -14.56 5.46 12.12
C MET A 385 -13.73 5.46 13.42
N ARG A 386 -14.19 4.74 14.42
CA ARG A 386 -13.53 4.61 15.72
C ARG A 386 -13.54 3.16 16.15
N PHE A 387 -12.60 2.74 16.98
CA PHE A 387 -12.69 1.43 17.62
C PHE A 387 -13.99 1.34 18.43
N GLY A 388 -14.78 0.28 18.22
CA GLY A 388 -16.08 0.04 18.85
C GLY A 388 -17.27 0.71 18.14
N GLY A 389 -17.08 1.47 17.06
CA GLY A 389 -18.19 2.02 16.27
C GLY A 389 -17.82 3.23 15.40
N VAL A 390 -18.57 4.30 15.59
CA VAL A 390 -18.42 5.57 14.85
C VAL A 390 -18.28 6.72 15.84
N ALA A 391 -17.67 7.83 15.42
CA ALA A 391 -17.41 8.97 16.31
C ALA A 391 -18.70 9.66 16.81
N LYS A 392 -19.75 9.69 15.97
CA LYS A 392 -21.05 10.31 16.26
C LYS A 392 -22.14 9.59 15.47
N ASP A 393 -23.40 9.67 15.89
CA ASP A 393 -24.52 9.21 15.06
C ASP A 393 -24.85 10.20 13.93
N LEU A 394 -25.59 9.76 12.92
CA LEU A 394 -26.08 10.58 11.82
C LEU A 394 -26.93 11.75 12.37
N PRO A 395 -26.75 12.98 11.87
CA PRO A 395 -27.62 14.09 12.23
C PRO A 395 -29.03 13.85 11.65
N GLU A 396 -30.06 14.36 12.32
CA GLU A 396 -31.43 14.27 11.80
C GLU A 396 -31.60 15.05 10.47
N ARG A 397 -30.81 16.12 10.33
CA ARG A 397 -30.83 17.02 9.18
C ARG A 397 -29.41 17.37 8.74
N LEU A 398 -29.22 17.46 7.43
CA LEU A 398 -27.98 17.95 6.83
C LEU A 398 -28.05 19.47 6.75
N HIS A 399 -27.17 20.15 7.47
CA HIS A 399 -27.03 21.60 7.47
C HIS A 399 -25.65 21.98 6.91
N SER A 400 -25.61 22.98 6.03
CA SER A 400 -24.35 23.62 5.66
C SER A 400 -23.77 24.35 6.87
N VAL A 401 -22.48 24.14 7.15
CA VAL A 401 -21.77 24.82 8.25
C VAL A 401 -21.24 26.19 7.82
N ALA A 402 -21.27 26.48 6.52
CA ALA A 402 -20.94 27.79 5.99
C ALA A 402 -22.07 28.78 6.33
N ASN A 403 -21.70 29.93 6.89
CA ASN A 403 -22.59 31.08 7.06
C ASN A 403 -22.49 31.98 5.82
N LEU A 404 -22.64 31.44 4.61
CA LEU A 404 -22.78 32.31 3.45
C LEU A 404 -24.21 32.86 3.45
N VAL A 405 -24.39 34.11 3.07
CA VAL A 405 -25.69 34.82 3.08
C VAL A 405 -26.75 34.09 2.22
N ASN A 406 -26.33 33.14 1.37
CA ASN A 406 -27.17 32.28 0.53
C ASN A 406 -27.28 30.81 1.00
N ASP A 407 -26.76 30.41 2.17
CA ASP A 407 -26.75 29.02 2.67
C ASP A 407 -28.12 28.45 3.10
N LYS A 408 -29.23 29.17 2.81
CA LYS A 408 -30.60 28.65 3.02
C LYS A 408 -30.93 27.39 2.21
N VAL A 409 -30.04 26.93 1.33
CA VAL A 409 -30.33 25.91 0.32
C VAL A 409 -30.16 24.47 0.84
N ARG A 410 -29.32 24.22 1.86
CA ARG A 410 -28.99 22.86 2.30
C ARG A 410 -29.52 22.57 3.69
N ASP A 411 -30.83 22.38 3.78
CA ASP A 411 -31.52 21.91 4.98
C ASP A 411 -32.44 20.72 4.63
N TYR A 412 -31.84 19.53 4.58
CA TYR A 412 -32.51 18.30 4.16
C TYR A 412 -32.69 17.35 5.33
N ASN A 413 -33.78 16.59 5.35
CA ASN A 413 -33.86 15.42 6.22
C ASN A 413 -32.82 14.39 5.73
N THR A 414 -31.95 13.92 6.62
CA THR A 414 -30.81 13.07 6.25
C THR A 414 -31.24 11.78 5.55
N MET A 415 -32.29 11.12 6.05
CA MET A 415 -32.75 9.84 5.47
C MET A 415 -33.43 10.04 4.12
N GLN A 416 -34.18 11.13 3.96
CA GLN A 416 -34.78 11.49 2.68
C GLN A 416 -33.70 11.79 1.63
N TYR A 417 -32.71 12.59 2.01
CA TYR A 417 -31.58 12.94 1.16
C TYR A 417 -30.82 11.70 0.68
N LEU A 418 -30.47 10.80 1.60
CA LEU A 418 -29.77 9.56 1.27
C LEU A 418 -30.60 8.65 0.38
N THR A 419 -31.91 8.53 0.65
CA THR A 419 -32.81 7.73 -0.20
C THR A 419 -32.83 8.27 -1.62
N GLU A 420 -33.11 9.56 -1.80
CA GLU A 420 -33.15 10.19 -3.13
C GLU A 420 -31.81 10.07 -3.87
N LEU A 421 -30.70 10.33 -3.17
CA LEU A 421 -29.35 10.22 -3.72
C LEU A 421 -29.05 8.81 -4.24
N ILE A 422 -29.31 7.80 -3.41
CA ILE A 422 -28.93 6.41 -3.68
C ILE A 422 -29.87 5.76 -4.70
N THR A 423 -31.19 5.97 -4.59
CA THR A 423 -32.17 5.22 -5.39
C THR A 423 -32.56 5.91 -6.68
N GLU A 424 -32.43 7.24 -6.77
CA GLU A 424 -32.87 7.97 -7.96
C GLU A 424 -31.71 8.65 -8.67
N ARG A 425 -30.90 9.41 -7.92
CA ARG A 425 -29.97 10.35 -8.53
C ARG A 425 -28.73 9.68 -9.12
N ILE A 426 -28.01 8.91 -8.31
CA ILE A 426 -26.79 8.21 -8.76
C ILE A 426 -27.09 7.29 -9.96
N PRO A 427 -28.14 6.43 -9.94
CA PRO A 427 -28.48 5.60 -11.09
C PRO A 427 -28.80 6.42 -12.34
N ARG A 428 -29.60 7.49 -12.21
CA ARG A 428 -29.95 8.35 -13.34
C ARG A 428 -28.72 9.00 -13.98
N THR A 429 -27.79 9.52 -13.19
CA THR A 429 -26.58 10.13 -13.73
C THR A 429 -25.72 9.12 -14.50
N ILE A 430 -25.68 7.86 -14.05
CA ILE A 430 -24.99 6.79 -14.78
C ILE A 430 -25.70 6.50 -16.10
N GLU A 431 -27.02 6.36 -16.10
CA GLU A 431 -27.82 6.15 -17.32
C GLU A 431 -27.66 7.30 -18.32
N GLU A 432 -27.72 8.56 -17.85
CA GLU A 432 -27.52 9.75 -18.68
C GLU A 432 -26.11 9.80 -19.30
N LEU A 433 -25.09 9.43 -18.53
CA LEU A 433 -23.71 9.38 -19.04
C LEU A 433 -23.50 8.24 -20.05
N GLU A 434 -24.13 7.08 -19.84
CA GLU A 434 -24.11 6.00 -20.82
C GLU A 434 -24.74 6.46 -22.14
N GLU A 435 -25.91 7.11 -22.10
CA GLU A 435 -26.58 7.67 -23.28
C GLU A 435 -25.71 8.72 -24.01
N TYR A 436 -24.94 9.52 -23.29
CA TYR A 436 -24.03 10.51 -23.90
C TYR A 436 -22.74 9.93 -24.47
N LEU A 437 -22.33 8.74 -24.03
CA LEU A 437 -21.08 8.09 -24.44
C LEU A 437 -21.26 7.08 -25.58
N THR A 438 -22.47 6.53 -25.75
CA THR A 438 -22.84 5.61 -26.85
C THR A 438 -23.53 6.34 -28.00
#